data_AF-A0A423VX94-F1
#
_entry.id   AF-A0A423VX94-F1
#
_cell.length_a   1.000
_cell.length_b   1.000
_cell.length_c   1.000
_cell.angle_alpha   90.00
_cell.angle_beta   90.00
_cell.angle_gamma   90.00
#
_symmetry.space_group_name_H-M   'P 1'
#
loop_
_entity.id
_entity.type
_entity.pdbx_description
1 polymer ?
#
loop_
_entity_poly.entity_id
_entity_poly.type
_entity_poly.pdbx_seq_one_letter_code
_entity_poly.pdbx_strand_id
1 'polypeptide(L)'
;MLRRLFQLGRRELRPVPVWFVCPVAAAFLLELCLHLYDYHVPIPDHELDTPFSTSCQEPNLSSPRENAVLVMLARNAEIDQAKITIESIERAFNRWYHYPIVFLNDEPWSEEFVQQLNETSSGVATFEVVPPEQWTFPEWVDIDSARESMKEQGKEGIPHGGSESYHHMCRFFSGKFFQLEVLKEYKWYWRLEPKVDFSCSITYDPFVQMAKYNKAYGFVTALWEVGTTCPSLFRNVADWMGTEGIKPTNLWKAMVEASWMPSPFRKFMSLLPHRDRYGDAWSLCHYWSNFEIADMDFFRGQQYQALFEYLDKKGGFYHERWGDAAVHSLAVAMLLEPQQVHHFDDFGYQHGPFYHCPANSLDGQLPESDLLGKATLPEGNPEIEGGIGCRCRCDRI
;
A
#
# COMPACT_ATOMS: atom_id res chain seq x y z
N MET A 1 -37.88 16.36 46.77
CA MET A 1 -36.71 15.51 46.48
C MET A 1 -35.55 16.26 45.80
N LEU A 2 -35.76 17.30 44.99
CA LEU A 2 -34.66 18.04 44.32
C LEU A 2 -33.80 18.98 45.20
N ARG A 3 -34.22 19.34 46.42
CA ARG A 3 -33.43 20.23 47.30
C ARG A 3 -32.29 19.55 48.07
N ARG A 4 -32.23 18.20 48.10
CA ARG A 4 -31.14 17.46 48.78
C ARG A 4 -29.92 17.19 47.90
N LEU A 5 -30.02 17.38 46.58
CA LEU A 5 -28.89 17.22 45.66
C LEU A 5 -27.98 18.46 45.60
N PHE A 6 -28.51 19.65 45.91
CA PHE A 6 -27.75 20.91 45.87
C PHE A 6 -26.97 21.24 47.16
N GLN A 7 -27.16 20.49 48.26
CA GLN A 7 -26.43 20.71 49.51
C GLN A 7 -25.11 19.92 49.64
N LEU A 8 -24.73 19.14 48.62
CA LEU A 8 -23.43 18.45 48.55
C LEU A 8 -22.31 19.30 47.91
N GLY A 9 -22.63 20.52 47.44
CA GLY A 9 -21.74 21.34 46.60
C GLY A 9 -20.79 22.33 47.30
N ARG A 10 -20.52 22.18 48.61
CA ARG A 10 -19.52 23.03 49.31
C ARG A 10 -18.70 22.24 50.35
N ARG A 11 -18.11 21.13 49.94
CA ARG A 11 -16.88 20.68 50.62
C ARG A 11 -15.73 21.47 50.00
N GLU A 12 -15.09 22.33 50.79
CA GLU A 12 -13.77 22.86 50.42
C GLU A 12 -12.87 21.66 50.11
N LEU A 13 -12.50 21.52 48.84
CA LEU A 13 -11.51 20.54 48.42
C LEU A 13 -10.21 20.92 49.13
N ARG A 14 -9.81 20.14 50.13
CA ARG A 14 -8.51 20.32 50.76
C ARG A 14 -7.45 20.21 49.66
N PRO A 15 -6.51 21.16 49.53
CA PRO A 15 -5.46 21.09 48.54
C PRO A 15 -4.68 19.79 48.74
N VAL A 16 -4.54 19.01 47.67
CA VAL A 16 -3.74 17.79 47.68
C VAL A 16 -2.29 18.20 48.00
N PRO A 17 -1.61 17.56 48.95
CA PRO A 17 -0.28 17.98 49.33
C PRO A 17 0.71 17.92 48.16
N VAL A 18 1.54 18.95 48.00
CA VAL A 18 2.55 19.04 46.93
C VAL A 18 3.51 17.84 46.94
N TRP A 19 3.86 17.32 48.14
CA TRP A 19 4.70 16.13 48.30
C TRP A 19 4.08 14.85 47.75
N PHE A 20 2.76 14.82 47.51
CA PHE A 20 2.06 13.72 46.85
C PHE A 20 1.86 13.98 45.36
N VAL A 21 1.54 15.22 44.97
CA VAL A 21 1.31 15.59 43.57
C VAL A 21 2.58 15.50 42.73
N CYS A 22 3.71 16.01 43.23
CA CYS A 22 4.95 16.07 42.46
C CYS A 22 5.52 14.68 42.09
N PRO A 23 5.62 13.70 43.01
CA PRO A 23 6.10 12.36 42.66
C PRO A 23 5.17 11.62 41.69
N VAL A 24 3.86 11.76 41.85
CA VAL A 24 2.88 11.14 40.95
C VAL A 24 2.97 11.73 39.54
N ALA A 25 3.05 13.07 39.43
CA ALA A 25 3.25 13.74 38.16
C ALA A 25 4.58 13.35 37.51
N ALA A 26 5.66 13.24 38.28
CA ALA A 26 6.97 12.79 37.80
C ALA A 26 6.93 11.34 37.29
N ALA A 27 6.20 10.45 37.97
CA ALA A 27 6.03 9.06 37.53
C ALA A 27 5.25 8.98 36.21
N PHE A 28 4.17 9.74 36.05
CA PHE A 28 3.44 9.81 34.77
C PHE A 28 4.27 10.42 33.66
N LEU A 29 5.06 11.46 33.96
CA LEU A 29 5.96 12.05 32.96
C LEU A 29 7.04 11.06 32.52
N LEU A 30 7.65 10.34 33.47
CA LEU A 30 8.63 9.30 33.15
C LEU A 30 8.02 8.18 32.31
N GLU A 31 6.85 7.68 32.68
CA GLU A 31 6.14 6.65 31.91
C GLU A 31 5.81 7.13 30.50
N LEU A 32 5.35 8.37 30.34
CA LEU A 32 5.08 8.95 29.03
C LEU A 32 6.37 9.08 28.21
N CYS A 33 7.47 9.55 28.81
CA CYS A 33 8.76 9.64 28.11
C CYS A 33 9.26 8.26 27.64
N LEU A 34 9.11 7.23 28.47
CA LEU A 34 9.47 5.86 28.09
C LEU A 34 8.58 5.33 26.97
N HIS A 35 7.26 5.56 27.05
CA HIS A 35 6.30 5.17 26.01
C HIS A 35 6.60 5.82 24.66
N LEU A 36 6.85 7.14 24.65
CA LEU A 36 7.22 7.86 23.44
C LEU A 36 8.59 7.40 22.91
N TYR A 37 9.52 7.04 23.80
CA TYR A 37 10.82 6.52 23.42
C TYR A 37 10.74 5.13 22.78
N ASP A 38 9.82 4.26 23.23
CA ASP A 38 9.64 2.92 22.67
C ASP A 38 9.24 2.95 21.19
N TYR A 39 8.48 3.97 20.78
CA TYR A 39 8.09 4.24 19.40
C TYR A 39 9.04 5.17 18.64
N HIS A 40 10.12 5.63 19.26
CA HIS A 40 11.12 6.44 18.57
C HIS A 40 11.82 5.59 17.49
N VAL A 41 11.70 6.03 16.24
CA VAL A 41 12.42 5.46 15.11
C VAL A 41 13.71 6.29 14.93
N PRO A 42 14.89 5.69 15.10
CA PRO A 42 16.15 6.40 14.91
C PRO A 42 16.30 6.83 13.45
N ILE A 43 16.69 8.09 13.24
CA ILE A 43 17.03 8.59 11.89
C ILE A 43 18.40 7.99 11.52
N PRO A 44 18.51 7.30 10.38
CA PRO A 44 19.78 6.73 9.96
C PRO A 44 20.78 7.83 9.56
N ASP A 45 22.08 7.56 9.76
CA ASP A 45 23.16 8.52 9.43
C ASP A 45 23.37 8.71 7.91
N HIS A 46 22.73 7.88 7.09
CA HIS A 46 22.76 7.89 5.63
C HIS A 46 21.44 7.36 5.06
N GLU A 47 21.18 7.64 3.78
CA GLU A 47 20.02 7.08 3.07
C GLU A 47 20.13 5.55 3.02
N LEU A 48 19.10 4.86 3.52
CA LEU A 48 19.06 3.40 3.58
C LEU A 48 18.53 2.79 2.29
N ASP A 49 17.84 3.60 1.48
CA ASP A 49 17.17 3.15 0.27
C ASP A 49 17.37 4.12 -0.89
N THR A 50 18.58 4.12 -1.44
CA THR A 50 18.88 4.91 -2.64
C THR A 50 18.21 4.29 -3.88
N PRO A 51 17.77 5.11 -4.85
CA PRO A 51 17.28 4.61 -6.14
C PRO A 51 18.26 3.65 -6.80
N PHE A 52 17.76 2.62 -7.48
CA PHE A 52 18.64 1.65 -8.16
C PHE A 52 19.42 2.27 -9.33
N SER A 53 18.85 3.32 -9.94
CA SER A 53 19.53 4.18 -10.90
C SER A 53 19.18 5.62 -10.62
N THR A 54 20.15 6.52 -10.87
CA THR A 54 19.95 7.96 -10.75
C THR A 54 20.06 8.67 -12.10
N SER A 55 20.07 7.93 -13.21
CA SER A 55 20.13 8.46 -14.59
C SER A 55 19.62 7.40 -15.58
N CYS A 56 19.51 7.76 -16.86
CA CYS A 56 19.22 6.78 -17.90
C CYS A 56 20.39 5.81 -18.08
N GLN A 57 20.04 4.54 -18.32
CA GLN A 57 20.96 3.49 -18.71
C GLN A 57 20.57 2.96 -20.09
N GLU A 58 21.52 2.31 -20.77
CA GLU A 58 21.16 1.48 -21.93
C GLU A 58 20.48 0.21 -21.43
N PRO A 59 19.23 -0.10 -21.84
CA PRO A 59 18.55 -1.31 -21.40
C PRO A 59 19.34 -2.56 -21.79
N ASN A 60 19.70 -3.39 -20.80
CA ASN A 60 20.45 -4.60 -21.06
C ASN A 60 19.52 -5.76 -21.43
N LEU A 61 19.29 -5.92 -22.74
CA LEU A 61 18.37 -6.92 -23.30
C LEU A 61 18.92 -8.36 -23.25
N SER A 62 20.21 -8.53 -22.92
CA SER A 62 20.89 -9.83 -22.93
C SER A 62 20.96 -10.51 -21.56
N SER A 63 20.72 -9.76 -20.49
CA SER A 63 20.76 -10.29 -19.13
C SER A 63 19.61 -11.28 -18.88
N PRO A 64 19.85 -12.32 -18.07
CA PRO A 64 18.77 -13.12 -17.52
C PRO A 64 17.79 -12.23 -16.75
N ARG A 65 16.50 -12.49 -16.97
CA ARG A 65 15.38 -11.85 -16.27
C ARG A 65 14.96 -12.68 -15.07
N GLU A 66 14.34 -12.02 -14.09
CA GLU A 66 13.70 -12.71 -12.98
C GLU A 66 12.41 -13.40 -13.42
N ASN A 67 11.93 -14.34 -12.60
CA ASN A 67 10.64 -14.96 -12.82
C ASN A 67 9.51 -14.02 -12.33
N ALA A 68 9.01 -13.17 -13.21
CA ALA A 68 8.09 -12.09 -12.89
C ALA A 68 6.97 -11.90 -13.92
N VAL A 69 5.91 -11.21 -13.51
CA VAL A 69 4.73 -10.95 -14.32
C VAL A 69 4.13 -9.57 -14.02
N LEU A 70 3.59 -8.90 -15.03
CA LEU A 70 2.75 -7.72 -14.84
C LEU A 70 1.30 -8.18 -14.64
N VAL A 71 0.59 -7.69 -13.61
CA VAL A 71 -0.77 -8.15 -13.28
C VAL A 71 -1.73 -6.98 -13.31
N MET A 72 -2.86 -7.13 -14.01
CA MET A 72 -3.92 -6.13 -14.04
C MET A 72 -5.28 -6.79 -13.78
N LEU A 73 -6.00 -6.34 -12.76
CA LEU A 73 -7.42 -6.64 -12.58
C LEU A 73 -8.22 -5.56 -13.32
N ALA A 74 -9.05 -5.94 -14.28
CA ALA A 74 -9.84 -4.99 -15.05
C ALA A 74 -11.17 -5.60 -15.47
N ARG A 75 -12.17 -4.75 -15.74
CA ARG A 75 -13.43 -5.18 -16.35
C ARG A 75 -13.40 -4.96 -17.85
N ASN A 76 -14.22 -5.72 -18.58
CA ASN A 76 -14.40 -5.52 -20.03
C ASN A 76 -14.73 -4.07 -20.41
N ALA A 77 -15.53 -3.37 -19.58
CA ALA A 77 -15.90 -1.97 -19.81
C ALA A 77 -14.74 -0.96 -19.63
N GLU A 78 -13.60 -1.40 -19.10
CA GLU A 78 -12.41 -0.58 -18.85
C GLU A 78 -11.34 -0.77 -19.93
N ILE A 79 -11.68 -1.37 -21.07
CA ILE A 79 -10.74 -1.68 -22.16
C ILE A 79 -9.89 -0.48 -22.60
N ASP A 80 -10.50 0.69 -22.81
CA ASP A 80 -9.78 1.91 -23.20
C ASP A 80 -8.81 2.37 -22.10
N GLN A 81 -9.21 2.22 -20.83
CA GLN A 81 -8.40 2.59 -19.67
C GLN A 81 -7.23 1.63 -19.48
N ALA A 82 -7.47 0.33 -19.64
CA ALA A 82 -6.44 -0.70 -19.60
C ALA A 82 -5.43 -0.48 -20.74
N LYS A 83 -5.91 -0.21 -21.96
CA LYS A 83 -5.05 0.08 -23.11
C LYS A 83 -4.12 1.27 -22.86
N ILE A 84 -4.63 2.38 -22.31
CA ILE A 84 -3.80 3.54 -21.94
C ILE A 84 -2.63 3.12 -21.05
N THR A 85 -2.90 2.29 -20.05
CA THR A 85 -1.88 1.81 -19.13
C THR A 85 -0.88 0.87 -19.81
N ILE A 86 -1.34 -0.06 -20.64
CA ILE A 86 -0.45 -0.97 -21.37
C ILE A 86 0.45 -0.18 -22.34
N GLU A 87 -0.09 0.76 -23.11
CA GLU A 87 0.73 1.63 -23.97
C GLU A 87 1.77 2.43 -23.16
N SER A 88 1.38 2.89 -21.97
CA SER A 88 2.24 3.68 -21.09
C SER A 88 3.40 2.84 -20.52
N ILE A 89 3.13 1.66 -19.98
CA ILE A 89 4.17 0.77 -19.43
C ILE A 89 5.04 0.16 -20.54
N GLU A 90 4.48 -0.14 -21.71
CA GLU A 90 5.26 -0.59 -22.87
C GLU A 90 6.26 0.47 -23.31
N ARG A 91 5.82 1.74 -23.44
CA ARG A 91 6.68 2.88 -23.74
C ARG A 91 7.75 3.09 -22.67
N ALA A 92 7.38 3.00 -21.40
CA ALA A 92 8.26 3.30 -20.28
C ALA A 92 9.25 2.19 -19.97
N PHE A 93 8.90 0.92 -20.20
CA PHE A 93 9.62 -0.23 -19.67
C PHE A 93 9.53 -1.47 -20.57
N ASN A 94 8.31 -1.99 -20.77
CA ASN A 94 8.14 -3.40 -21.14
C ASN A 94 8.50 -3.71 -22.60
N ARG A 95 8.58 -2.70 -23.48
CA ARG A 95 9.08 -2.85 -24.85
C ARG A 95 10.51 -3.37 -24.95
N TRP A 96 11.28 -3.29 -23.86
CA TRP A 96 12.66 -3.78 -23.79
C TRP A 96 12.73 -5.16 -23.14
N TYR A 97 11.96 -5.40 -22.09
CA TYR A 97 12.11 -6.58 -21.25
C TYR A 97 11.10 -7.70 -21.57
N HIS A 98 9.97 -7.36 -22.18
CA HIS A 98 8.93 -8.29 -22.64
C HIS A 98 8.46 -9.26 -21.56
N TYR A 99 8.25 -8.77 -20.34
CA TYR A 99 7.62 -9.56 -19.28
C TYR A 99 6.17 -9.90 -19.65
N PRO A 100 5.68 -11.10 -19.27
CA PRO A 100 4.30 -11.49 -19.52
C PRO A 100 3.34 -10.59 -18.73
N ILE A 101 2.11 -10.48 -19.23
CA ILE A 101 1.03 -9.72 -18.61
C ILE A 101 -0.15 -10.65 -18.36
N VAL A 102 -0.63 -10.71 -17.12
CA VAL A 102 -1.82 -11.47 -16.74
C VAL A 102 -2.95 -10.48 -16.44
N PHE A 103 -4.00 -10.56 -17.24
CA PHE A 103 -5.26 -9.85 -17.04
C PHE A 103 -6.21 -10.73 -16.24
N LEU A 104 -6.75 -10.20 -15.16
CA LEU A 104 -7.72 -10.84 -14.27
C LEU A 104 -9.07 -10.11 -14.37
N ASN A 105 -10.17 -10.86 -14.31
CA ASN A 105 -11.54 -10.34 -14.26
C ASN A 105 -12.45 -11.33 -13.54
N ASP A 106 -13.48 -10.86 -12.85
CA ASP A 106 -14.51 -11.72 -12.25
C ASP A 106 -15.55 -12.21 -13.26
N GLU A 107 -15.53 -11.68 -14.48
CA GLU A 107 -16.36 -12.10 -15.60
C GLU A 107 -15.53 -12.64 -16.79
N PRO A 108 -16.12 -13.45 -17.68
CA PRO A 108 -15.47 -13.85 -18.93
C PRO A 108 -15.04 -12.64 -19.77
N TRP A 109 -13.87 -12.77 -20.40
CA TRP A 109 -13.32 -11.73 -21.26
C TRP A 109 -14.04 -11.64 -22.61
N SER A 110 -14.28 -10.41 -23.08
CA SER A 110 -14.78 -10.18 -24.42
C SER A 110 -13.68 -10.42 -25.46
N GLU A 111 -14.06 -10.88 -26.65
CA GLU A 111 -13.12 -11.08 -27.76
C GLU A 111 -12.38 -9.77 -28.11
N GLU A 112 -13.08 -8.64 -28.02
CA GLU A 112 -12.52 -7.30 -28.23
C GLU A 112 -11.41 -6.98 -27.23
N PHE A 113 -11.62 -7.24 -25.94
CA PHE A 113 -10.62 -7.00 -24.89
C PHE A 113 -9.37 -7.84 -25.12
N VAL A 114 -9.58 -9.15 -25.36
CA VAL A 114 -8.48 -10.09 -25.62
C VAL A 114 -7.70 -9.66 -26.86
N GLN A 115 -8.39 -9.32 -27.96
CA GLN A 115 -7.73 -8.89 -29.19
C GLN A 115 -6.92 -7.61 -28.98
N GLN A 116 -7.55 -6.56 -28.44
CA GLN A 116 -6.92 -5.25 -28.36
C GLN A 116 -5.71 -5.23 -27.45
N LEU A 117 -5.77 -5.91 -26.29
CA LEU A 117 -4.63 -5.93 -25.38
C LEU A 117 -3.51 -6.86 -25.87
N ASN A 118 -3.83 -7.98 -26.55
CA ASN A 118 -2.80 -8.77 -27.24
C ASN A 118 -2.05 -7.96 -28.30
N GLU A 119 -2.74 -7.11 -29.07
CA GLU A 119 -2.11 -6.26 -30.08
C GLU A 119 -1.27 -5.12 -29.47
N THR A 120 -1.57 -4.73 -28.23
CA THR A 120 -0.90 -3.61 -27.54
C THR A 120 0.32 -4.08 -26.74
N SER A 121 0.27 -5.28 -26.15
CA SER A 121 1.34 -5.85 -25.32
C SER A 121 2.48 -6.43 -26.16
N SER A 122 3.72 -6.17 -25.76
CA SER A 122 4.88 -6.81 -26.40
C SER A 122 5.26 -8.14 -25.76
N GLY A 123 4.92 -8.33 -24.49
CA GLY A 123 5.00 -9.61 -23.78
C GLY A 123 3.79 -10.51 -24.04
N VAL A 124 3.88 -11.78 -23.62
CA VAL A 124 2.77 -12.72 -23.71
C VAL A 124 1.65 -12.26 -22.78
N ALA A 125 0.46 -12.01 -23.33
CA ALA A 125 -0.73 -11.67 -22.57
C ALA A 125 -1.60 -12.91 -22.30
N THR A 126 -1.96 -13.11 -21.02
CA THR A 126 -2.84 -14.18 -20.56
C THR A 126 -4.08 -13.58 -19.92
N PHE A 127 -5.25 -14.16 -20.18
CA PHE A 127 -6.54 -13.62 -19.77
C PHE A 127 -7.27 -14.65 -18.93
N GLU A 128 -7.34 -14.40 -17.63
CA GLU A 128 -7.88 -15.34 -16.65
C GLU A 128 -9.15 -14.80 -16.02
N VAL A 129 -10.09 -15.72 -15.78
CA VAL A 129 -11.30 -15.44 -15.02
C VAL A 129 -11.08 -15.89 -13.59
N VAL A 130 -11.25 -14.98 -12.64
CA VAL A 130 -11.10 -15.27 -11.22
C VAL A 130 -12.16 -16.30 -10.81
N PRO A 131 -11.77 -17.43 -10.19
CA PRO A 131 -12.75 -18.40 -9.72
C PRO A 131 -13.74 -17.76 -8.73
N PRO A 132 -15.05 -17.98 -8.87
CA PRO A 132 -16.06 -17.33 -8.02
C PRO A 132 -15.81 -17.52 -6.52
N GLU A 133 -15.28 -18.68 -6.11
CA GLU A 133 -14.94 -18.99 -4.72
C GLU A 133 -13.80 -18.13 -4.13
N GLN A 134 -12.97 -17.52 -4.99
CA GLN A 134 -11.90 -16.61 -4.58
C GLN A 134 -12.32 -15.13 -4.63
N TRP A 135 -13.35 -14.80 -5.40
CA TRP A 135 -13.86 -13.43 -5.58
C TRP A 135 -15.03 -13.09 -4.64
N THR A 136 -16.01 -13.99 -4.54
CA THR A 136 -17.29 -13.74 -3.88
C THR A 136 -17.20 -13.85 -2.35
N PHE A 137 -18.35 -13.70 -1.67
CA PHE A 137 -18.42 -13.82 -0.21
C PHE A 137 -17.93 -15.18 0.28
N PRO A 138 -17.08 -15.23 1.31
CA PRO A 138 -16.73 -16.50 1.94
C PRO A 138 -17.93 -17.07 2.72
N GLU A 139 -17.95 -18.39 2.90
CA GLU A 139 -19.09 -19.14 3.46
C GLU A 139 -19.53 -18.69 4.86
N TRP A 140 -18.64 -18.10 5.65
CA TRP A 140 -18.93 -17.67 7.02
C TRP A 140 -19.60 -16.28 7.09
N VAL A 141 -19.65 -15.53 5.98
CA VAL A 141 -20.28 -14.19 5.95
C VAL A 141 -21.79 -14.30 5.79
N ASP A 142 -22.53 -13.60 6.66
CA ASP A 142 -23.94 -13.32 6.44
C ASP A 142 -24.07 -12.24 5.35
N ILE A 143 -24.47 -12.68 4.14
CA ILE A 143 -24.55 -11.84 2.95
C ILE A 143 -25.56 -10.69 3.13
N ASP A 144 -26.69 -10.93 3.79
CA ASP A 144 -27.72 -9.90 3.98
C ASP A 144 -27.22 -8.84 4.97
N SER A 145 -26.56 -9.27 6.05
CA SER A 145 -25.92 -8.34 6.99
C SER A 145 -24.81 -7.53 6.33
N ALA A 146 -23.96 -8.16 5.51
CA ALA A 146 -22.88 -7.48 4.79
C ALA A 146 -23.43 -6.41 3.83
N ARG A 147 -24.46 -6.76 3.05
CA ARG A 147 -25.11 -5.83 2.12
C ARG A 147 -25.78 -4.65 2.81
N GLU A 148 -26.41 -4.85 3.97
CA GLU A 148 -26.97 -3.72 4.72
C GLU A 148 -25.85 -2.82 5.27
N SER A 149 -24.74 -3.39 5.77
CA SER A 149 -23.56 -2.60 6.17
C SER A 149 -23.01 -1.76 5.01
N MET A 150 -22.84 -2.34 3.82
CA MET A 150 -22.36 -1.60 2.63
C MET A 150 -23.32 -0.46 2.26
N LYS A 151 -24.63 -0.73 2.30
CA LYS A 151 -25.65 0.28 2.02
C LYS A 151 -25.63 1.41 3.06
N GLU A 152 -25.37 1.12 4.33
CA GLU A 152 -25.14 2.14 5.36
C GLU A 152 -23.89 2.97 5.06
N GLN A 153 -22.76 2.32 4.77
CA GLN A 153 -21.52 2.99 4.37
C GLN A 153 -21.73 3.91 3.15
N GLY A 154 -22.50 3.46 2.15
CA GLY A 154 -22.86 4.27 0.99
C GLY A 154 -23.72 5.49 1.34
N LYS A 155 -24.65 5.38 2.29
CA LYS A 155 -25.45 6.51 2.79
C LYS A 155 -24.59 7.52 3.57
N GLU A 156 -23.57 7.04 4.27
CA GLU A 156 -22.61 7.87 5.02
C GLU A 156 -21.59 8.56 4.13
N GLY A 157 -21.59 8.26 2.82
CA GLY A 157 -20.67 8.87 1.86
C GLY A 157 -19.25 8.31 1.94
N ILE A 158 -19.08 7.11 2.49
CA ILE A 158 -17.78 6.42 2.50
C ILE A 158 -17.40 6.09 1.06
N PRO A 159 -16.20 6.50 0.58
CA PRO A 159 -15.76 6.22 -0.79
C PRO A 159 -15.85 4.73 -1.10
N HIS A 160 -16.62 4.40 -2.15
CA HIS A 160 -16.90 3.03 -2.60
C HIS A 160 -17.55 2.09 -1.57
N GLY A 161 -17.93 2.56 -0.37
CA GLY A 161 -18.47 1.71 0.70
C GLY A 161 -19.84 1.08 0.38
N GLY A 162 -20.56 1.61 -0.61
CA GLY A 162 -21.81 1.01 -1.13
C GLY A 162 -21.60 -0.01 -2.26
N SER A 163 -20.36 -0.30 -2.67
CA SER A 163 -20.05 -1.08 -3.87
C SER A 163 -19.57 -2.49 -3.52
N GLU A 164 -20.46 -3.48 -3.56
CA GLU A 164 -20.13 -4.89 -3.28
C GLU A 164 -18.90 -5.40 -4.05
N SER A 165 -18.80 -5.09 -5.35
CA SER A 165 -17.63 -5.47 -6.17
C SER A 165 -16.33 -4.82 -5.71
N TYR A 166 -16.38 -3.64 -5.07
CA TYR A 166 -15.20 -2.97 -4.53
C TYR A 166 -14.73 -3.67 -3.24
N HIS A 167 -15.66 -4.11 -2.39
CA HIS A 167 -15.33 -4.94 -1.24
C HIS A 167 -14.73 -6.29 -1.66
N HIS A 168 -15.26 -6.93 -2.71
CA HIS A 168 -14.66 -8.12 -3.31
C HIS A 168 -13.23 -7.86 -3.81
N MET A 169 -13.04 -6.77 -4.56
CA MET A 169 -11.72 -6.36 -5.06
C MET A 169 -10.71 -6.15 -3.92
N CYS A 170 -11.06 -5.38 -2.88
CA CYS A 170 -10.14 -5.13 -1.77
C CYS A 170 -9.76 -6.42 -1.05
N ARG A 171 -10.73 -7.32 -0.80
CA ARG A 171 -10.43 -8.62 -0.20
C ARG A 171 -9.57 -9.50 -1.10
N PHE A 172 -9.85 -9.51 -2.41
CA PHE A 172 -9.15 -10.31 -3.40
C PHE A 172 -7.67 -9.90 -3.50
N PHE A 173 -7.38 -8.61 -3.62
CA PHE A 173 -6.00 -8.10 -3.61
C PHE A 173 -5.32 -8.33 -2.25
N SER A 174 -6.05 -8.21 -1.14
CA SER A 174 -5.49 -8.43 0.20
C SER A 174 -5.05 -9.86 0.50
N GLY A 175 -5.42 -10.86 -0.31
CA GLY A 175 -5.18 -12.25 0.13
C GLY A 175 -5.36 -13.39 -0.85
N LYS A 176 -5.91 -13.14 -2.05
CA LYS A 176 -6.33 -14.22 -2.96
C LYS A 176 -5.58 -14.22 -4.27
N PHE A 177 -5.32 -13.08 -4.88
CA PHE A 177 -4.82 -13.05 -6.26
C PHE A 177 -3.50 -13.83 -6.45
N PHE A 178 -2.52 -13.67 -5.55
CA PHE A 178 -1.24 -14.39 -5.62
C PHE A 178 -1.36 -15.92 -5.37
N GLN A 179 -2.55 -16.44 -5.04
CA GLN A 179 -2.86 -17.86 -4.93
C GLN A 179 -3.50 -18.45 -6.21
N LEU A 180 -3.82 -17.61 -7.19
CA LEU A 180 -4.35 -18.07 -8.48
C LEU A 180 -3.36 -19.00 -9.17
N GLU A 181 -3.87 -20.07 -9.79
CA GLU A 181 -3.02 -21.09 -10.44
C GLU A 181 -2.08 -20.47 -11.48
N VAL A 182 -2.60 -19.56 -12.32
CA VAL A 182 -1.81 -18.82 -13.31
C VAL A 182 -0.67 -17.99 -12.72
N LEU A 183 -0.77 -17.59 -11.44
CA LEU A 183 0.22 -16.77 -10.78
C LEU A 183 1.23 -17.60 -9.97
N LYS A 184 0.94 -18.86 -9.66
CA LYS A 184 1.79 -19.73 -8.82
C LYS A 184 3.18 -19.98 -9.39
N GLU A 185 3.32 -19.94 -10.70
CA GLU A 185 4.62 -20.11 -11.34
C GLU A 185 5.54 -18.91 -11.16
N TYR A 186 5.00 -17.71 -10.92
CA TYR A 186 5.77 -16.48 -10.81
C TYR A 186 6.22 -16.19 -9.38
N LYS A 187 7.43 -15.66 -9.24
CA LYS A 187 7.97 -15.17 -7.97
C LYS A 187 7.59 -13.72 -7.72
N TRP A 188 7.70 -12.87 -8.73
CA TRP A 188 7.45 -11.43 -8.59
C TRP A 188 6.21 -11.00 -9.36
N TYR A 189 5.54 -9.97 -8.86
CA TYR A 189 4.58 -9.22 -9.66
C TYR A 189 4.84 -7.74 -9.65
N TRP A 190 4.34 -7.09 -10.70
CA TRP A 190 4.10 -5.66 -10.73
C TRP A 190 2.61 -5.44 -11.02
N ARG A 191 1.89 -4.89 -10.04
CA ARG A 191 0.48 -4.54 -10.22
C ARG A 191 0.34 -3.29 -11.08
N LEU A 192 -0.61 -3.39 -12.01
CA LEU A 192 -1.09 -2.31 -12.86
C LEU A 192 -2.59 -2.14 -12.62
N GLU A 193 -3.05 -0.90 -12.56
CA GLU A 193 -4.47 -0.54 -12.59
C GLU A 193 -4.83 0.12 -13.93
N PRO A 194 -6.07 0.01 -14.41
CA PRO A 194 -6.51 0.79 -15.56
C PRO A 194 -6.33 2.31 -15.34
N LYS A 195 -6.01 3.04 -16.41
CA LYS A 195 -5.90 4.51 -16.43
C LYS A 195 -4.78 5.10 -15.54
N VAL A 196 -3.64 4.42 -15.48
CA VAL A 196 -2.38 4.95 -14.93
C VAL A 196 -1.40 5.36 -16.04
N ASP A 197 -0.49 6.28 -15.72
CA ASP A 197 0.58 6.71 -16.61
C ASP A 197 1.96 6.57 -15.98
N PHE A 198 2.91 6.03 -16.75
CA PHE A 198 4.35 6.01 -16.48
C PHE A 198 5.03 7.12 -17.27
N SER A 199 5.40 8.19 -16.59
CA SER A 199 5.89 9.43 -17.19
C SER A 199 7.41 9.45 -17.40
N CYS A 200 8.14 8.52 -16.80
CA CYS A 200 9.59 8.33 -16.98
C CYS A 200 9.93 7.05 -17.73
N SER A 201 11.11 7.02 -18.36
CA SER A 201 11.69 5.79 -18.92
C SER A 201 12.38 4.98 -17.82
N ILE A 202 12.05 3.70 -17.72
CA ILE A 202 12.55 2.76 -16.73
C ILE A 202 13.56 1.85 -17.41
N THR A 203 14.82 2.26 -17.34
CA THR A 203 15.88 1.74 -18.23
C THR A 203 16.68 0.57 -17.66
N TYR A 204 16.32 0.10 -16.47
CA TYR A 204 16.84 -1.13 -15.86
C TYR A 204 15.69 -2.09 -15.56
N ASP A 205 16.01 -3.35 -15.32
CA ASP A 205 15.03 -4.36 -14.89
C ASP A 205 14.79 -4.26 -13.37
N PRO A 206 13.62 -3.77 -12.91
CA PRO A 206 13.37 -3.58 -11.48
C PRO A 206 13.27 -4.91 -10.74
N PHE A 207 12.79 -5.98 -11.36
CA PHE A 207 12.71 -7.29 -10.69
C PHE A 207 14.10 -7.82 -10.37
N VAL A 208 15.04 -7.71 -11.31
CA VAL A 208 16.44 -8.08 -11.09
C VAL A 208 17.07 -7.24 -9.97
N GLN A 209 16.80 -5.94 -9.90
CA GLN A 209 17.34 -5.11 -8.81
C GLN A 209 16.71 -5.46 -7.46
N MET A 210 15.38 -5.65 -7.41
CA MET A 210 14.68 -6.08 -6.20
C MET A 210 15.25 -7.39 -5.65
N ALA A 211 15.45 -8.39 -6.51
CA ALA A 211 16.07 -9.66 -6.15
C ALA A 211 17.53 -9.48 -5.68
N LYS A 212 18.34 -8.74 -6.45
CA LYS A 212 19.76 -8.49 -6.15
C LYS A 212 19.97 -7.82 -4.79
N TYR A 213 19.11 -6.87 -4.42
CA TYR A 213 19.21 -6.12 -3.16
C TYR A 213 18.32 -6.68 -2.05
N ASN A 214 17.76 -7.89 -2.22
CA ASN A 214 16.93 -8.57 -1.23
C ASN A 214 15.76 -7.70 -0.74
N LYS A 215 15.13 -6.97 -1.67
CA LYS A 215 13.87 -6.28 -1.44
C LYS A 215 12.72 -7.28 -1.48
N ALA A 216 11.58 -6.92 -0.92
CA ALA A 216 10.37 -7.74 -0.91
C ALA A 216 9.14 -6.94 -1.36
N TYR A 217 9.14 -5.62 -1.15
CA TYR A 217 8.02 -4.76 -1.51
C TYR A 217 8.53 -3.41 -2.01
N GLY A 218 7.93 -2.88 -3.07
CA GLY A 218 8.29 -1.58 -3.60
C GLY A 218 7.07 -0.75 -3.98
N PHE A 219 7.18 0.56 -3.73
CA PHE A 219 6.12 1.53 -3.90
C PHE A 219 6.64 2.81 -4.57
N VAL A 220 5.71 3.61 -5.10
CA VAL A 220 6.01 4.96 -5.63
C VAL A 220 5.34 6.05 -4.81
N THR A 221 4.16 5.79 -4.23
CA THR A 221 3.42 6.80 -3.46
C THR A 221 2.94 6.20 -2.14
N ALA A 222 3.05 6.99 -1.07
CA ALA A 222 2.42 6.71 0.22
C ALA A 222 1.45 7.83 0.57
N LEU A 223 0.26 7.48 1.06
CA LEU A 223 -0.83 8.40 1.36
C LEU A 223 -1.43 8.10 2.74
N TRP A 224 -2.25 9.03 3.23
CA TRP A 224 -3.14 8.79 4.35
C TRP A 224 -4.41 8.08 3.89
N GLU A 225 -4.83 7.06 4.64
CA GLU A 225 -6.10 6.37 4.46
C GLU A 225 -7.26 7.26 4.91
N VAL A 226 -8.40 7.09 4.24
CA VAL A 226 -9.67 7.69 4.65
C VAL A 226 -10.18 6.93 5.87
N GLY A 227 -9.89 7.42 7.07
CA GLY A 227 -10.14 6.71 8.32
C GLY A 227 -11.56 6.13 8.47
N THR A 228 -12.62 6.81 8.00
CA THR A 228 -14.00 6.29 8.10
C THR A 228 -14.21 4.91 7.48
N THR A 229 -13.30 4.46 6.61
CA THR A 229 -13.40 3.20 5.89
C THR A 229 -12.94 1.99 6.69
N CYS A 230 -12.05 2.17 7.67
CA CYS A 230 -11.43 1.06 8.39
C CYS A 230 -11.19 1.38 9.89
N PRO A 231 -12.23 1.80 10.64
CA PRO A 231 -12.12 2.18 12.05
C PRO A 231 -11.51 1.11 12.95
N SER A 232 -11.68 -0.18 12.65
CA SER A 232 -11.17 -1.27 13.49
C SER A 232 -9.97 -2.03 12.94
N LEU A 233 -9.49 -1.72 11.72
CA LEU A 233 -8.41 -2.47 11.07
C LEU A 233 -7.13 -2.51 11.90
N PHE A 234 -6.59 -1.35 12.26
CA PHE A 234 -5.33 -1.26 13.00
C PHE A 234 -5.38 -2.04 14.32
N ARG A 235 -6.50 -1.95 15.05
CA ARG A 235 -6.70 -2.71 16.28
C ARG A 235 -6.61 -4.21 16.04
N ASN A 236 -7.28 -4.70 15.00
CA ASN A 236 -7.26 -6.13 14.68
C ASN A 236 -5.85 -6.59 14.31
N VAL A 237 -5.09 -5.81 13.52
CA VAL A 237 -3.70 -6.15 13.18
C VAL A 237 -2.80 -6.13 14.42
N ALA A 238 -2.88 -5.08 15.25
CA ALA A 238 -2.09 -4.98 16.48
C ALA A 238 -2.40 -6.09 17.49
N ASP A 239 -3.69 -6.46 17.63
CA ASP A 239 -4.12 -7.57 18.49
C ASP A 239 -3.57 -8.92 17.98
N TRP A 240 -3.57 -9.14 16.65
CA TRP A 240 -2.98 -10.33 16.04
C TRP A 240 -1.47 -10.38 16.24
N MET A 241 -0.76 -9.28 15.96
CA MET A 241 0.68 -9.14 16.16
C MET A 241 1.09 -9.50 17.60
N GLY A 242 0.36 -9.00 18.59
CA GLY A 242 0.59 -9.31 20.00
C GLY A 242 0.27 -10.76 20.37
N THR A 243 -0.73 -11.36 19.73
CA THR A 243 -1.12 -12.77 19.95
C THR A 243 -0.06 -13.73 19.41
N GLU A 244 0.49 -13.44 18.23
CA GLU A 244 1.55 -14.23 17.60
C GLU A 244 2.95 -13.94 18.18
N GLY A 245 3.06 -12.97 19.09
CA GLY A 245 4.33 -12.60 19.71
C GLY A 245 5.34 -11.96 18.75
N ILE A 246 4.84 -11.31 17.69
CA ILE A 246 5.66 -10.61 16.70
C ILE A 246 6.23 -9.34 17.32
N LYS A 247 7.53 -9.13 17.17
CA LYS A 247 8.19 -7.93 17.69
C LYS A 247 7.99 -6.75 16.73
N PRO A 248 7.74 -5.53 17.24
CA PRO A 248 7.68 -4.33 16.41
C PRO A 248 8.99 -4.06 15.67
N THR A 249 8.90 -4.00 14.34
CA THR A 249 9.98 -3.48 13.48
C THR A 249 10.00 -1.95 13.54
N ASN A 250 11.03 -1.33 12.97
CA ASN A 250 11.07 0.12 12.82
C ASN A 250 9.97 0.64 11.88
N LEU A 251 9.55 -0.15 10.88
CA LEU A 251 8.44 0.21 10.01
C LEU A 251 7.12 0.24 10.78
N TRP A 252 6.86 -0.78 11.62
CA TRP A 252 5.67 -0.78 12.48
C TRP A 252 5.63 0.44 13.37
N LYS A 253 6.75 0.75 14.05
CA LYS A 253 6.84 1.94 14.92
C LYS A 253 6.56 3.24 14.16
N ALA A 254 7.03 3.36 12.92
CA ALA A 254 6.76 4.53 12.07
C ALA A 254 5.27 4.68 11.69
N MET A 255 4.51 3.57 11.70
CA MET A 255 3.06 3.58 11.48
C MET A 255 2.27 3.94 12.75
N VAL A 256 2.91 4.01 13.92
CA VAL A 256 2.22 4.25 15.20
C VAL A 256 2.42 5.68 15.70
N GLU A 257 1.30 6.36 15.92
CA GLU A 257 1.22 7.59 16.69
C GLU A 257 0.99 7.26 18.17
N ALA A 258 2.11 7.23 18.92
CA ALA A 258 2.10 6.97 20.36
C ALA A 258 1.22 7.98 21.11
N SER A 259 0.34 7.48 21.97
CA SER A 259 -0.59 8.30 22.73
C SER A 259 0.11 9.15 23.77
N TRP A 260 -0.27 10.44 23.83
CA TRP A 260 0.21 11.41 24.81
C TRP A 260 -0.32 11.15 26.24
N MET A 261 -1.33 10.29 26.40
CA MET A 261 -1.93 10.00 27.70
C MET A 261 -1.17 8.89 28.45
N PRO A 262 -0.82 9.06 29.73
CA PRO A 262 -0.07 8.06 30.49
C PRO A 262 -0.92 6.85 30.90
N SER A 263 -0.25 5.74 31.20
CA SER A 263 -0.87 4.55 31.80
C SER A 263 -1.38 4.86 33.23
N PRO A 264 -2.55 4.34 33.67
CA PRO A 264 -3.46 3.43 32.97
C PRO A 264 -4.55 4.15 32.12
N PHE A 265 -4.56 5.49 32.09
CA PHE A 265 -5.60 6.26 31.41
C PHE A 265 -5.54 6.11 29.89
N ARG A 266 -4.36 5.84 29.32
CA ARG A 266 -4.15 5.59 27.89
C ARG A 266 -5.16 4.61 27.30
N LYS A 267 -5.49 3.54 28.04
CA LYS A 267 -6.43 2.50 27.61
C LYS A 267 -7.83 3.03 27.31
N PHE A 268 -8.27 4.15 27.90
CA PHE A 268 -9.56 4.74 27.55
C PHE A 268 -9.59 5.27 26.11
N MET A 269 -8.43 5.56 25.51
CA MET A 269 -8.34 5.95 24.10
C MET A 269 -8.64 4.79 23.16
N SER A 270 -8.52 3.52 23.58
CA SER A 270 -8.81 2.36 22.73
C SER A 270 -10.29 2.25 22.31
N LEU A 271 -11.16 3.13 22.84
CA LEU A 271 -12.56 3.27 22.47
C LEU A 271 -12.75 4.14 21.21
N LEU A 272 -11.72 4.89 20.82
CA LEU A 272 -11.73 5.70 19.61
C LEU A 272 -11.26 4.83 18.42
N PRO A 273 -11.69 5.16 17.18
CA PRO A 273 -11.27 4.43 15.99
C PRO A 273 -9.76 4.56 15.75
N HIS A 274 -9.21 3.65 14.94
CA HIS A 274 -7.80 3.61 14.54
C HIS A 274 -6.81 3.43 15.68
N ARG A 275 -7.28 2.98 16.85
CA ARG A 275 -6.42 2.77 18.02
C ARG A 275 -6.35 1.32 18.43
N ASP A 276 -5.17 0.91 18.86
CA ASP A 276 -4.94 -0.39 19.44
C ASP A 276 -5.58 -0.50 20.85
N ARG A 277 -5.45 -1.69 21.45
CA ARG A 277 -5.97 -1.97 22.80
C ARG A 277 -5.29 -1.17 23.92
N TYR A 278 -4.12 -0.57 23.67
CA TYR A 278 -3.37 0.23 24.62
C TYR A 278 -3.70 1.71 24.51
N GLY A 279 -4.26 2.12 23.37
CA GLY A 279 -4.70 3.46 23.08
C GLY A 279 -3.79 4.21 22.12
N ASP A 280 -2.80 3.57 21.50
CA ASP A 280 -1.94 4.18 20.47
C ASP A 280 -2.67 4.18 19.12
N ALA A 281 -2.46 5.20 18.30
CA ALA A 281 -3.15 5.36 17.03
C ALA A 281 -2.31 4.90 15.84
N TRP A 282 -2.98 4.47 14.78
CA TRP A 282 -2.37 4.38 13.46
C TRP A 282 -2.23 5.78 12.87
N SER A 283 -1.09 6.05 12.24
CA SER A 283 -0.85 7.27 11.43
C SER A 283 -1.76 7.38 10.20
N LEU A 284 -2.52 6.33 9.88
CA LEU A 284 -3.29 6.15 8.65
C LEU A 284 -2.42 6.06 7.38
N CYS A 285 -1.08 6.11 7.50
CA CYS A 285 -0.19 5.99 6.36
C CYS A 285 -0.29 4.58 5.74
N HIS A 286 -0.28 4.54 4.41
CA HIS A 286 -0.20 3.31 3.63
C HIS A 286 0.55 3.56 2.31
N TYR A 287 1.22 2.54 1.81
CA TYR A 287 1.70 2.46 0.43
C TYR A 287 0.50 2.31 -0.50
N TRP A 288 0.44 3.13 -1.53
CA TRP A 288 -0.72 3.21 -2.41
C TRP A 288 -0.68 2.11 -3.47
N SER A 289 -1.32 0.98 -3.16
CA SER A 289 -1.15 -0.32 -3.83
C SER A 289 -1.62 -0.41 -5.28
N ASN A 290 -2.20 0.63 -5.88
CA ASN A 290 -2.42 0.61 -7.34
C ASN A 290 -1.11 0.51 -8.13
N PHE A 291 0.01 0.95 -7.52
CA PHE A 291 1.36 0.55 -7.89
C PHE A 291 1.96 -0.30 -6.78
N GLU A 292 2.44 -1.49 -7.11
CA GLU A 292 3.27 -2.31 -6.23
C GLU A 292 4.13 -3.26 -7.07
N ILE A 293 5.43 -3.34 -6.77
CA ILE A 293 6.34 -4.38 -7.25
C ILE A 293 6.76 -5.20 -6.05
N ALA A 294 6.44 -6.48 -6.01
CA ALA A 294 6.67 -7.25 -4.79
C ALA A 294 6.89 -8.75 -5.02
N ASP A 295 7.55 -9.35 -4.03
CA ASP A 295 7.82 -10.78 -3.94
C ASP A 295 6.53 -11.50 -3.50
N MET A 296 5.95 -12.33 -4.37
CA MET A 296 4.77 -13.11 -4.03
C MET A 296 5.05 -14.11 -2.91
N ASP A 297 6.30 -14.52 -2.67
CA ASP A 297 6.65 -15.43 -1.57
C ASP A 297 6.39 -14.79 -0.20
N PHE A 298 6.54 -13.45 -0.08
CA PHE A 298 6.16 -12.73 1.14
C PHE A 298 4.67 -12.90 1.42
N PHE A 299 3.84 -12.66 0.42
CA PHE A 299 2.39 -12.74 0.54
C PHE A 299 1.89 -14.18 0.72
N ARG A 300 2.51 -15.14 0.04
CA ARG A 300 2.23 -16.58 0.18
C ARG A 300 2.76 -17.17 1.48
N GLY A 301 3.69 -16.47 2.14
CA GLY A 301 4.31 -16.89 3.39
C GLY A 301 3.29 -17.11 4.50
N GLN A 302 3.60 -18.07 5.39
CA GLN A 302 2.70 -18.50 6.45
C GLN A 302 2.20 -17.34 7.33
N GLN A 303 3.07 -16.38 7.65
CA GLN A 303 2.72 -15.24 8.51
C GLN A 303 1.71 -14.31 7.86
N TYR A 304 1.92 -13.94 6.59
CA TYR A 304 0.98 -13.10 5.87
C TYR A 304 -0.36 -13.83 5.67
N GLN A 305 -0.34 -15.10 5.25
CA GLN A 305 -1.56 -15.88 5.07
C GLN A 305 -2.35 -16.03 6.38
N ALA A 306 -1.68 -16.30 7.51
CA ALA A 306 -2.33 -16.38 8.80
C ALA A 306 -2.95 -15.03 9.23
N LEU A 307 -2.27 -13.91 8.96
CA LEU A 307 -2.83 -12.57 9.17
C LEU A 307 -4.07 -12.35 8.31
N PHE A 308 -3.97 -12.62 7.00
CA PHE A 308 -5.09 -12.43 6.08
C PHE A 308 -6.28 -13.30 6.50
N GLU A 309 -6.10 -14.58 6.83
CA GLU A 309 -7.18 -15.45 7.30
C GLU A 309 -7.82 -14.95 8.59
N TYR A 310 -7.01 -14.40 9.51
CA TYR A 310 -7.51 -13.78 10.73
C TYR A 310 -8.36 -12.54 10.41
N LEU A 311 -7.87 -11.64 9.55
CA LEU A 311 -8.58 -10.43 9.14
C LEU A 311 -9.84 -10.75 8.34
N ASP A 312 -9.78 -11.74 7.43
CA ASP A 312 -10.92 -12.20 6.65
C ASP A 312 -12.06 -12.56 7.61
N LYS A 313 -11.81 -13.44 8.59
CA LYS A 313 -12.78 -13.86 9.61
C LYS A 313 -13.33 -12.74 10.51
N LYS A 314 -12.71 -11.55 10.54
CA LYS A 314 -13.26 -10.39 11.25
C LYS A 314 -14.38 -9.70 10.48
N GLY A 315 -14.49 -9.92 9.18
CA GLY A 315 -15.55 -9.32 8.35
C GLY A 315 -15.41 -7.84 8.07
N GLY A 316 -14.29 -7.22 8.43
CA GLY A 316 -14.05 -5.81 8.13
C GLY A 316 -13.88 -5.49 6.65
N PHE A 317 -13.63 -6.49 5.80
CA PHE A 317 -13.72 -6.31 4.35
C PHE A 317 -15.14 -6.02 3.85
N TYR A 318 -16.19 -6.34 4.62
CA TYR A 318 -17.59 -6.22 4.18
C TYR A 318 -18.43 -5.35 5.11
N HIS A 319 -18.25 -5.46 6.43
CA HIS A 319 -18.94 -4.64 7.43
C HIS A 319 -18.28 -3.27 7.65
N GLU A 320 -17.00 -3.17 7.28
CA GLU A 320 -16.29 -1.92 7.02
C GLU A 320 -15.83 -1.95 5.55
N ARG A 321 -14.94 -1.05 5.15
CA ARG A 321 -14.29 -1.00 3.83
C ARG A 321 -12.79 -1.15 4.03
N TRP A 322 -12.30 -2.31 4.47
CA TRP A 322 -10.85 -2.53 4.55
C TRP A 322 -10.24 -2.60 3.16
N GLY A 323 -9.36 -1.66 2.84
CA GLY A 323 -8.65 -1.60 1.55
C GLY A 323 -7.38 -2.44 1.58
N ASP A 324 -7.04 -3.05 0.45
CA ASP A 324 -5.81 -3.82 0.27
C ASP A 324 -4.56 -2.98 0.53
N ALA A 325 -4.56 -1.70 0.13
CA ALA A 325 -3.46 -0.78 0.40
C ALA A 325 -3.11 -0.70 1.90
N ALA A 326 -4.13 -0.53 2.74
CA ALA A 326 -3.98 -0.47 4.20
C ALA A 326 -3.55 -1.82 4.78
N VAL A 327 -4.15 -2.92 4.32
CA VAL A 327 -3.82 -4.28 4.77
C VAL A 327 -2.38 -4.64 4.42
N HIS A 328 -1.97 -4.43 3.16
CA HIS A 328 -0.61 -4.66 2.68
C HIS A 328 0.39 -3.82 3.47
N SER A 329 0.11 -2.54 3.67
CA SER A 329 1.02 -1.63 4.36
C SER A 329 1.24 -1.99 5.82
N LEU A 330 0.17 -2.35 6.55
CA LEU A 330 0.29 -2.81 7.93
C LEU A 330 1.01 -4.16 8.01
N ALA A 331 0.78 -5.08 7.06
CA ALA A 331 1.49 -6.35 7.00
C ALA A 331 2.98 -6.16 6.68
N VAL A 332 3.32 -5.32 5.70
CA VAL A 332 4.70 -4.93 5.36
C VAL A 332 5.37 -4.31 6.57
N ALA A 333 4.73 -3.33 7.21
CA ALA A 333 5.29 -2.67 8.39
C ALA A 333 5.50 -3.63 9.56
N MET A 334 4.65 -4.65 9.71
CA MET A 334 4.75 -5.64 10.79
C MET A 334 5.79 -6.73 10.52
N LEU A 335 5.94 -7.17 9.27
CA LEU A 335 6.66 -8.40 8.92
C LEU A 335 7.99 -8.18 8.19
N LEU A 336 8.24 -6.97 7.67
CA LEU A 336 9.47 -6.64 6.94
C LEU A 336 10.32 -5.62 7.70
N GLU A 337 11.62 -5.67 7.46
CA GLU A 337 12.57 -4.63 7.90
C GLU A 337 12.68 -3.49 6.87
N PRO A 338 13.06 -2.26 7.28
CA PRO A 338 13.16 -1.11 6.37
C PRO A 338 13.97 -1.38 5.10
N GLN A 339 15.07 -2.13 5.18
CA GLN A 339 15.94 -2.40 4.04
C GLN A 339 15.28 -3.31 2.99
N GLN A 340 14.22 -4.03 3.33
CA GLN A 340 13.47 -4.89 2.41
C GLN A 340 12.37 -4.16 1.65
N VAL A 341 12.09 -2.90 2.00
CA VAL A 341 11.14 -2.06 1.28
C VAL A 341 11.93 -1.13 0.35
N HIS A 342 11.40 -0.85 -0.84
CA HIS A 342 12.02 0.06 -1.80
C HIS A 342 11.07 1.17 -2.25
N HIS A 343 11.52 2.41 -2.19
CA HIS A 343 10.87 3.55 -2.80
C HIS A 343 11.43 3.76 -4.20
N PHE A 344 10.61 3.49 -5.22
CA PHE A 344 10.94 3.76 -6.62
C PHE A 344 10.81 5.25 -6.93
N ASP A 345 11.63 6.07 -6.26
CA ASP A 345 11.63 7.53 -6.38
C ASP A 345 12.00 8.00 -7.80
N ASP A 346 12.70 7.15 -8.56
CA ASP A 346 13.08 7.37 -9.95
C ASP A 346 11.94 7.09 -10.97
N PHE A 347 10.81 6.52 -10.52
CA PHE A 347 9.68 6.18 -11.40
C PHE A 347 8.64 7.30 -11.42
N GLY A 348 8.51 7.98 -12.55
CA GLY A 348 7.36 8.86 -12.78
C GLY A 348 6.08 8.04 -12.93
N TYR A 349 5.09 8.31 -12.07
CA TYR A 349 3.85 7.54 -11.99
C TYR A 349 2.66 8.44 -11.65
N GLN A 350 1.51 8.20 -12.27
CA GLN A 350 0.27 8.92 -11.98
C GLN A 350 -0.94 7.98 -11.97
N HIS A 351 -1.79 8.15 -10.96
CA HIS A 351 -3.13 7.56 -10.91
C HIS A 351 -4.12 8.64 -10.44
N GLY A 352 -5.09 9.00 -11.29
CA GLY A 352 -6.05 10.06 -10.96
C GLY A 352 -5.36 11.40 -10.61
N PRO A 353 -5.68 12.03 -9.46
CA PRO A 353 -5.14 13.34 -9.09
C PRO A 353 -3.75 13.28 -8.43
N PHE A 354 -3.26 12.09 -8.08
CA PHE A 354 -1.98 11.92 -7.40
C PHE A 354 -0.93 11.46 -8.40
N TYR A 355 0.25 12.04 -8.27
CA TYR A 355 1.39 11.73 -9.12
C TYR A 355 2.69 11.83 -8.33
N HIS A 356 3.68 11.10 -8.83
CA HIS A 356 5.08 11.24 -8.48
C HIS A 356 5.85 11.54 -9.77
N CYS A 357 6.72 12.54 -9.74
CA CYS A 357 7.59 12.85 -10.86
C CYS A 357 8.95 13.34 -10.36
N PRO A 358 10.02 12.55 -10.56
CA PRO A 358 11.37 13.02 -10.31
C PRO A 358 11.83 14.00 -11.39
N ALA A 359 12.69 14.95 -11.00
CA ALA A 359 13.41 15.77 -11.96
C ALA A 359 14.44 14.94 -12.73
N ASN A 360 14.69 15.30 -13.99
CA ASN A 360 15.63 14.58 -14.83
C ASN A 360 17.07 14.76 -14.30
N SER A 361 17.85 13.68 -14.32
CA SER A 361 19.28 13.72 -14.02
C SER A 361 20.03 14.61 -14.99
N LEU A 362 20.82 15.54 -14.46
CA LEU A 362 21.73 16.39 -15.24
C LEU A 362 22.72 15.57 -16.05
N ASP A 363 22.78 15.84 -17.36
CA ASP A 363 23.63 15.19 -18.36
C ASP A 363 23.43 13.65 -18.44
N GLY A 364 22.37 13.13 -17.81
CA GLY A 364 22.13 11.70 -17.59
C GLY A 364 21.07 11.08 -18.50
N GLN A 365 20.68 11.77 -19.58
CA GLN A 365 19.47 11.43 -20.35
C GLN A 365 19.71 10.55 -21.59
N LEU A 366 20.98 10.27 -21.91
CA LEU A 366 21.43 9.45 -23.04
C LEU A 366 20.77 9.83 -24.38
N PRO A 367 20.86 11.08 -24.88
CA PRO A 367 20.15 11.53 -26.08
C PRO A 367 20.53 10.75 -27.36
N GLU A 368 21.74 10.20 -27.42
CA GLU A 368 22.25 9.44 -28.56
C GLU A 368 21.81 7.96 -28.57
N SER A 369 21.07 7.50 -27.56
CA SER A 369 20.62 6.11 -27.47
C SER A 369 19.57 5.79 -28.54
N ASP A 370 19.90 4.83 -29.41
CA ASP A 370 18.97 4.25 -30.38
C ASP A 370 17.83 3.50 -29.68
N LEU A 371 18.12 2.78 -28.60
CA LEU A 371 17.15 1.95 -27.85
C LEU A 371 16.12 2.80 -27.11
N LEU A 372 16.54 3.93 -26.55
CA LEU A 372 15.62 4.87 -25.92
C LEU A 372 14.87 5.75 -26.94
N GLY A 373 15.33 5.72 -28.20
CA GLY A 373 14.83 6.50 -29.33
C GLY A 373 15.59 7.82 -29.49
N LYS A 374 15.94 8.15 -30.74
CA LYS A 374 16.49 9.45 -31.17
C LYS A 374 15.43 10.55 -31.11
N ALA A 375 14.99 10.91 -29.92
CA ALA A 375 14.09 12.03 -29.72
C ALA A 375 14.85 13.12 -28.93
N THR A 376 14.64 14.36 -29.35
CA THR A 376 14.86 15.56 -28.53
C THR A 376 14.41 15.25 -27.11
N LEU A 377 15.27 15.58 -26.14
CA LEU A 377 14.97 15.44 -24.72
C LEU A 377 13.53 15.93 -24.47
N PRO A 378 12.72 15.18 -23.71
CA PRO A 378 11.35 15.55 -23.49
C PRO A 378 11.26 17.00 -23.01
N GLU A 379 10.49 17.82 -23.73
CA GLU A 379 10.16 19.17 -23.27
C GLU A 379 9.42 19.05 -21.92
N GLY A 380 9.68 19.97 -21.00
CA GLY A 380 8.83 20.25 -19.84
C GLY A 380 9.18 19.61 -18.48
N ASN A 381 10.25 18.80 -18.38
CA ASN A 381 10.88 18.48 -17.08
C ASN A 381 12.40 18.77 -17.10
N PRO A 382 12.89 19.78 -16.37
CA PRO A 382 14.28 20.22 -16.45
C PRO A 382 15.27 19.18 -15.91
N GLU A 383 16.46 19.18 -16.51
CA GLU A 383 17.64 18.52 -15.95
C GLU A 383 18.23 19.37 -14.82
N ILE A 384 18.38 18.80 -13.63
CA ILE A 384 18.91 19.50 -12.46
C ILE A 384 19.99 18.69 -11.74
N GLU A 385 20.89 19.38 -11.06
CA GLU A 385 21.84 18.74 -10.15
C GLU A 385 21.09 17.98 -9.05
N GLY A 386 21.39 16.70 -8.87
CA GLY A 386 20.68 15.80 -7.94
C GLY A 386 19.37 15.21 -8.49
N GLY A 387 18.96 15.52 -9.73
CA GLY A 387 17.85 14.83 -10.39
C GLY A 387 18.18 13.35 -10.61
N ILE A 388 17.17 12.49 -10.52
CA ILE A 388 17.31 11.03 -10.63
C ILE A 388 16.48 10.41 -11.76
N GLY A 389 15.61 11.21 -12.38
CA GLY A 389 14.70 10.78 -13.44
C GLY A 389 15.41 10.51 -14.77
N CYS A 390 14.88 9.53 -15.50
CA CYS A 390 15.29 9.22 -16.87
C CYS A 390 14.16 9.56 -17.85
N ARG A 391 14.40 10.54 -18.72
CA ARG A 391 13.52 11.02 -19.80
C ARG A 391 12.08 11.24 -19.33
N CYS A 392 11.92 11.80 -18.14
CA CYS A 392 10.63 12.08 -17.51
C CYS A 392 9.88 13.21 -18.25
N ARG A 393 8.56 13.03 -18.42
CA ARG A 393 7.61 13.94 -19.09
C ARG A 393 6.47 14.28 -18.15
N CYS A 394 6.57 15.40 -17.44
CA CYS A 394 5.68 15.69 -16.32
C CYS A 394 4.79 16.92 -16.53
N ASP A 395 4.90 17.53 -17.70
CA ASP A 395 4.19 18.71 -18.18
C ASP A 395 2.74 18.42 -18.60
N ARG A 396 2.29 17.18 -18.41
CA ARG A 396 0.87 16.75 -18.53
C ARG A 396 0.18 16.50 -17.19
N ILE A 397 0.87 16.77 -16.09
CA ILE A 397 0.42 16.49 -14.74
C ILE A 397 -0.29 17.70 -14.13
#